data_AF-A0A3M6V1K1-F1
#
_entry.id   AF-A0A3M6V1K1-F1
#
_cell.length_a   1.000
_cell.length_b   1.000
_cell.length_c   1.000
_cell.angle_alpha   90.00
_cell.angle_beta   90.00
_cell.angle_gamma   90.00
#
_symmetry.space_group_name_H-M   'P 1'
#
loop_
_entity.id
_entity.type
_entity.pdbx_description
1 polymer ?
#
loop_
_entity_poly.entity_id
_entity_poly.type
_entity_poly.pdbx_seq_one_letter_code
_entity_poly.pdbx_strand_id
1 'polypeptide(L)'
;MTVSSFFVIFVAISLATAYHEKRKCKMDLGLIVDTTKSIKEVNIPILQNALKHLIEEFDIGSDRTHVSLETFSNEATLHNKFSDEQYHNEAALLELITNSVNDLAQPTRLDKALVLSKDEMFAEENGLRSDAQTVVVLYTDGRSHPDTEDFFLDIIALKRKGARIVVVGIGPDAQKPKYRQVLDYIGGLHLFFVDDYKNLDEATHDIGKLICPPDPCEKSKGMDLAFVIDKTKSLGVPNLLLLKGFVIELIDALHIGPNNTHVGVITFNRKPKVLTTFADEKLYSNKAAHDFIAGMSIALGDLTFIDRALNAAAQKLFTEEGGDRPNFPNVLILLSDGRTNIKSKPFSTIIPLLEEKKVHIAAVGIGAYEDFEGQLEEIAGKNVYNASNFDNLSDLFENILAETCSVDGHLSRWSFWSECDARCGGGVQTRTRTCTNPSREGRGKTCKGPLEETRACNEQPCSDAVEDDIREFMRLHPKRRVLGKQNK
;
A
#
# COMPACT_ATOMS: atom_id res chain seq x y z
N MET A 1 -20.31 10.54 -71.50
CA MET A 1 -21.53 10.47 -70.67
C MET A 1 -21.85 9.00 -70.53
N THR A 2 -21.82 8.32 -69.39
CA THR A 2 -21.78 8.67 -67.96
C THR A 2 -21.27 7.41 -67.24
N VAL A 3 -20.33 7.58 -66.31
CA VAL A 3 -19.94 6.58 -65.30
C VAL A 3 -20.91 6.74 -64.13
N SER A 4 -21.46 5.66 -63.57
CA SER A 4 -22.17 5.72 -62.29
C SER A 4 -21.78 4.53 -61.42
N SER A 5 -21.46 4.87 -60.18
CA SER A 5 -20.64 4.13 -59.24
C SER A 5 -21.38 3.02 -58.50
N PHE A 6 -20.61 1.99 -58.15
CA PHE A 6 -20.91 1.04 -57.09
C PHE A 6 -21.08 1.76 -55.73
N PHE A 7 -22.17 1.47 -55.02
CA PHE A 7 -22.31 1.74 -53.59
C PHE A 7 -22.34 0.38 -52.88
N VAL A 8 -21.24 0.02 -52.23
CA VAL A 8 -21.17 -1.11 -51.29
C VAL A 8 -21.48 -0.55 -49.91
N ILE A 9 -22.57 -1.00 -49.30
CA ILE A 9 -22.91 -0.71 -47.90
C ILE A 9 -22.14 -1.72 -47.04
N PHE A 10 -21.04 -1.29 -46.43
CA PHE A 10 -20.44 -1.99 -45.29
C PHE A 10 -21.19 -1.59 -44.02
N VAL A 11 -22.03 -2.49 -43.50
CA VAL A 11 -22.47 -2.43 -42.10
C VAL A 11 -21.36 -3.06 -41.27
N ALA A 12 -20.51 -2.24 -40.68
CA ALA A 12 -19.61 -2.68 -39.62
C ALA A 12 -20.43 -2.92 -38.36
N ILE A 13 -20.72 -4.18 -38.05
CA ILE A 13 -21.14 -4.59 -36.71
C ILE A 13 -19.93 -4.41 -35.80
N SER A 14 -19.88 -3.31 -35.08
CA SER A 14 -18.88 -3.08 -34.05
C SER A 14 -19.27 -3.91 -32.83
N LEU A 15 -18.86 -5.19 -32.81
CA LEU A 15 -18.71 -5.93 -31.56
C LEU A 15 -17.51 -5.31 -30.84
N ALA A 16 -17.75 -4.25 -30.08
CA ALA A 16 -16.81 -3.78 -29.09
C ALA A 16 -16.82 -4.83 -27.96
N THR A 17 -15.96 -5.85 -28.07
CA THR A 17 -15.39 -6.44 -26.88
C THR A 17 -14.64 -5.29 -26.19
N ALA A 18 -15.16 -4.84 -25.05
CA ALA A 18 -14.41 -3.94 -24.19
C ALA A 18 -13.12 -4.68 -23.85
N TYR A 19 -12.00 -4.25 -24.43
CA TYR A 19 -10.68 -4.74 -24.09
C TYR A 19 -10.45 -4.28 -22.64
N HIS A 20 -10.77 -5.14 -21.67
CA HIS A 20 -10.55 -4.80 -20.27
C HIS A 20 -9.03 -4.72 -20.09
N GLU A 21 -8.53 -3.55 -19.70
CA GLU A 21 -7.09 -3.39 -19.45
C GLU A 21 -6.70 -4.32 -18.30
N LYS A 22 -5.71 -5.19 -18.53
CA LYS A 22 -5.24 -6.17 -17.55
C LYS A 22 -4.62 -5.47 -16.34
N ARG A 23 -4.83 -6.06 -15.18
CA ARG A 23 -4.28 -5.61 -13.91
C ARG A 23 -2.77 -5.85 -13.88
N LYS A 24 -2.01 -4.80 -13.61
CA LYS A 24 -0.54 -4.81 -13.55
C LYS A 24 -0.07 -4.92 -12.10
N CYS A 25 -0.29 -6.08 -11.50
CA CYS A 25 0.28 -6.40 -10.19
C CYS A 25 1.50 -7.32 -10.35
N LYS A 26 2.54 -7.04 -9.57
CA LYS A 26 3.64 -7.99 -9.36
C LYS A 26 3.26 -8.87 -8.18
N MET A 27 2.77 -10.08 -8.49
CA MET A 27 2.12 -10.96 -7.52
C MET A 27 2.42 -12.43 -7.84
N ASP A 28 2.57 -13.23 -6.79
CA ASP A 28 2.54 -14.70 -6.83
C ASP A 28 1.16 -15.17 -6.36
N LEU A 29 0.33 -15.58 -7.33
CA LEU A 29 -1.06 -16.00 -7.14
C LEU A 29 -1.16 -17.53 -7.06
N GLY A 30 -1.38 -18.05 -5.86
CA GLY A 30 -1.71 -19.45 -5.65
C GLY A 30 -3.21 -19.70 -5.75
N LEU A 31 -3.63 -20.60 -6.63
CA LEU A 31 -5.01 -21.09 -6.73
C LEU A 31 -5.08 -22.47 -6.08
N ILE A 32 -5.84 -22.58 -4.99
CA ILE A 32 -6.12 -23.86 -4.33
C ILE A 32 -7.56 -24.25 -4.66
N VAL A 33 -7.74 -25.33 -5.40
CA VAL A 33 -9.04 -25.70 -5.98
C VAL A 33 -9.51 -27.03 -5.45
N ASP A 34 -10.64 -27.02 -4.76
CA ASP A 34 -11.34 -28.23 -4.36
C ASP A 34 -11.79 -28.99 -5.62
N THR A 35 -11.43 -30.28 -5.71
CA THR A 35 -11.84 -31.21 -6.78
C THR A 35 -12.52 -32.42 -6.18
N THR A 36 -13.37 -32.21 -5.18
CA THR A 36 -14.08 -33.30 -4.52
C THR A 36 -15.42 -33.61 -5.17
N LYS A 37 -15.88 -34.87 -5.01
CA LYS A 37 -17.16 -35.33 -5.60
C LYS A 37 -18.39 -34.55 -5.16
N SER A 38 -18.34 -33.80 -4.05
CA SER A 38 -19.46 -32.96 -3.61
C SER A 38 -19.72 -31.77 -4.53
N ILE A 39 -18.72 -31.34 -5.30
CA ILE A 39 -18.82 -30.30 -6.33
C ILE A 39 -19.77 -30.73 -7.46
N LYS A 40 -19.79 -32.03 -7.80
CA LYS A 40 -20.51 -32.65 -8.92
C LYS A 40 -19.92 -32.28 -10.29
N GLU A 41 -19.87 -33.26 -11.18
CA GLU A 41 -19.29 -33.13 -12.54
C GLU A 41 -19.91 -32.00 -13.37
N VAL A 42 -21.22 -31.74 -13.18
CA VAL A 42 -21.94 -30.67 -13.89
C VAL A 42 -21.38 -29.27 -13.62
N ASN A 43 -20.71 -29.07 -12.47
CA ASN A 43 -20.16 -27.78 -12.07
C ASN A 43 -18.71 -27.58 -12.49
N ILE A 44 -18.03 -28.63 -12.98
CA ILE A 44 -16.61 -28.56 -13.38
C ILE A 44 -16.39 -27.50 -14.47
N PRO A 45 -17.18 -27.45 -15.57
CA PRO A 45 -16.96 -26.43 -16.60
C PRO A 45 -17.16 -25.00 -16.07
N ILE A 46 -18.06 -24.82 -15.10
CA ILE A 46 -18.34 -23.52 -14.50
C ILE A 46 -17.14 -23.07 -13.63
N LEU A 47 -16.62 -23.99 -12.80
CA LEU A 47 -15.44 -23.74 -11.98
C LEU A 47 -14.20 -23.45 -12.83
N GLN A 48 -13.96 -24.24 -13.89
CA GLN A 48 -12.87 -23.99 -14.84
C GLN A 48 -12.98 -22.60 -15.47
N ASN A 49 -14.18 -22.20 -15.92
CA ASN A 49 -14.38 -20.88 -16.53
C ASN A 49 -14.14 -19.76 -15.52
N ALA A 50 -14.61 -19.89 -14.28
CA ALA A 50 -14.37 -18.89 -13.24
C ALA A 50 -12.87 -18.70 -12.94
N LEU A 51 -12.11 -19.80 -12.85
CA LEU A 51 -10.65 -19.75 -12.68
C LEU A 51 -9.96 -19.09 -13.88
N LYS A 52 -10.37 -19.46 -15.10
CA LYS A 52 -9.83 -18.88 -16.34
C LYS A 52 -10.09 -17.38 -16.42
N HIS A 53 -11.32 -16.93 -16.16
CA HIS A 53 -11.67 -15.51 -16.14
C HIS A 53 -10.85 -14.75 -15.09
N LEU A 54 -10.57 -15.35 -13.93
CA LEU A 54 -9.69 -14.72 -12.94
C LEU A 54 -8.28 -14.52 -13.51
N ILE A 55 -7.71 -15.53 -14.18
CA ILE A 55 -6.38 -15.42 -14.80
C ILE A 55 -6.35 -14.32 -15.88
N GLU A 56 -7.38 -14.25 -16.70
CA GLU A 56 -7.48 -13.29 -17.81
C GLU A 56 -7.53 -11.82 -17.34
N GLU A 57 -7.88 -11.56 -16.07
CA GLU A 57 -7.80 -10.22 -15.48
C GLU A 57 -6.37 -9.72 -15.25
N PHE A 58 -5.37 -10.62 -15.18
CA PHE A 58 -4.00 -10.28 -14.78
C PHE A 58 -3.02 -10.28 -15.93
N ASP A 59 -2.04 -9.37 -15.85
CA ASP A 59 -0.92 -9.34 -16.78
C ASP A 59 0.12 -10.42 -16.42
N ILE A 60 -0.05 -11.62 -16.96
CA ILE A 60 0.83 -12.77 -16.72
C ILE A 60 2.19 -12.58 -17.43
N GLY A 61 3.29 -12.82 -16.71
CA GLY A 61 4.63 -12.76 -17.30
C GLY A 61 5.77 -12.91 -16.30
N SER A 62 6.99 -13.05 -16.80
CA SER A 62 8.18 -13.41 -16.00
C SER A 62 8.55 -12.40 -14.91
N ASP A 63 8.26 -11.11 -15.10
CA ASP A 63 8.47 -10.03 -14.14
C ASP A 63 7.16 -9.46 -13.55
N ARG A 64 6.02 -10.06 -13.89
CA ARG A 64 4.67 -9.57 -13.56
C ARG A 64 3.93 -10.56 -12.64
N THR A 65 2.69 -10.94 -12.92
CA THR A 65 1.98 -11.95 -12.12
C THR A 65 2.44 -13.36 -12.49
N HIS A 66 2.84 -14.15 -11.48
CA HIS A 66 3.05 -15.60 -11.59
C HIS A 66 1.86 -16.31 -10.96
N VAL A 67 1.50 -17.47 -11.49
CA VAL A 67 0.34 -18.24 -11.04
C VAL A 67 0.76 -19.67 -10.80
N SER A 68 0.36 -20.24 -9.66
CA SER A 68 0.51 -21.65 -9.35
C SER A 68 -0.84 -22.26 -9.05
N LEU A 69 -1.12 -23.44 -9.63
CA LEU A 69 -2.35 -24.18 -9.45
C LEU A 69 -2.11 -25.42 -8.61
N GLU A 70 -2.92 -25.56 -7.56
CA GLU A 70 -3.06 -26.76 -6.77
C GLU A 70 -4.52 -27.22 -6.78
N THR A 71 -4.73 -28.53 -6.88
CA THR A 71 -6.04 -29.14 -6.67
C THR A 71 -6.00 -30.06 -5.46
N PHE A 72 -7.11 -30.17 -4.73
CA PHE A 72 -7.18 -31.10 -3.61
C PHE A 72 -8.51 -31.87 -3.54
N SER A 73 -8.38 -33.11 -3.13
CA SER A 73 -9.49 -33.97 -2.73
C SER A 73 -9.04 -34.86 -1.58
N ASN A 74 -8.79 -36.15 -1.79
CA ASN A 74 -8.20 -37.03 -0.76
C ASN A 74 -6.69 -36.83 -0.60
N GLU A 75 -6.05 -36.35 -1.66
CA GLU A 75 -4.68 -35.84 -1.69
C GLU A 75 -4.69 -34.43 -2.29
N ALA A 76 -3.62 -33.68 -2.04
CA ALA A 76 -3.35 -32.43 -2.73
C ALA A 76 -2.33 -32.67 -3.86
N THR A 77 -2.42 -31.90 -4.94
CA THR A 77 -1.51 -32.02 -6.10
C THR A 77 -1.18 -30.63 -6.62
N LEU A 78 0.13 -30.33 -6.64
CA LEU A 78 0.68 -29.11 -7.21
C LEU A 78 0.93 -29.34 -8.71
N HIS A 79 0.25 -28.59 -9.56
CA HIS A 79 0.30 -28.78 -11.02
C HIS A 79 1.43 -27.98 -11.67
N ASN A 80 1.83 -26.88 -11.05
CA ASN A 80 2.98 -26.10 -11.46
C ASN A 80 3.56 -25.27 -10.32
N LYS A 81 4.82 -24.90 -10.45
CA LYS A 81 5.52 -23.99 -9.54
C LYS A 81 5.52 -22.56 -10.09
N PHE A 82 5.76 -21.57 -9.25
CA PHE A 82 5.97 -20.19 -9.72
C PHE A 82 7.23 -20.07 -10.60
N SER A 83 8.24 -20.92 -10.36
CA SER A 83 9.48 -20.99 -11.13
C SER A 83 9.33 -21.60 -12.54
N ASP A 84 8.19 -22.20 -12.87
CA ASP A 84 8.00 -22.90 -14.14
C ASP A 84 7.71 -21.90 -15.28
N GLU A 85 8.76 -21.48 -16.00
CA GLU A 85 8.69 -20.41 -17.02
C GLU A 85 7.62 -20.62 -18.10
N GLN A 86 7.28 -21.88 -18.43
CA GLN A 86 6.22 -22.19 -19.40
C GLN A 86 4.84 -21.65 -18.99
N TYR A 87 4.61 -21.48 -17.68
CA TYR A 87 3.36 -20.96 -17.13
C TYR A 87 3.42 -19.46 -16.83
N HIS A 88 4.50 -18.77 -17.20
CA HIS A 88 4.52 -17.29 -17.33
C HIS A 88 3.80 -16.84 -18.61
N ASN A 89 2.83 -17.64 -19.06
CA ASN A 89 2.05 -17.48 -20.26
C ASN A 89 0.60 -17.79 -19.96
N GLU A 90 -0.28 -16.84 -20.26
CA GLU A 90 -1.72 -16.98 -20.03
C GLU A 90 -2.31 -18.22 -20.69
N ALA A 91 -2.04 -18.44 -21.99
CA ALA A 91 -2.62 -19.58 -22.71
C ALA A 91 -2.22 -20.93 -22.10
N ALA A 92 -0.96 -21.06 -21.66
CA ALA A 92 -0.49 -22.27 -20.97
C ALA A 92 -1.19 -22.49 -19.62
N LEU A 93 -1.48 -21.42 -18.86
CA LEU A 93 -2.26 -21.51 -17.62
C LEU A 93 -3.72 -21.90 -17.87
N LEU A 94 -4.36 -21.33 -18.90
CA LEU A 94 -5.74 -21.69 -19.27
C LEU A 94 -5.84 -23.17 -19.68
N GLU A 95 -4.83 -23.67 -20.39
CA GLU A 95 -4.71 -25.10 -20.72
C GLU A 95 -4.47 -25.95 -19.47
N LEU A 96 -3.58 -25.52 -18.56
CA LEU A 96 -3.33 -26.20 -17.28
C LEU A 96 -4.62 -26.36 -16.46
N ILE A 97 -5.40 -25.30 -16.30
CA ILE A 97 -6.69 -25.35 -15.60
C ILE A 97 -7.63 -26.36 -16.25
N THR A 98 -7.68 -26.37 -17.58
CA THR A 98 -8.52 -27.31 -18.35
C THR A 98 -8.08 -28.76 -18.18
N ASN A 99 -6.79 -29.01 -17.95
CA ASN A 99 -6.25 -30.37 -17.84
C ASN A 99 -6.21 -30.89 -16.39
N SER A 100 -6.15 -29.99 -15.42
CA SER A 100 -5.98 -30.32 -13.99
C SER A 100 -7.28 -30.34 -13.19
N VAL A 101 -8.28 -29.53 -13.56
CA VAL A 101 -9.56 -29.41 -12.83
C VAL A 101 -10.64 -30.25 -13.53
N ASN A 102 -10.47 -31.58 -13.54
CA ASN A 102 -11.29 -32.50 -14.36
C ASN A 102 -11.86 -33.67 -13.59
N ASP A 103 -11.06 -34.24 -12.70
CA ASP A 103 -11.39 -35.48 -12.02
C ASP A 103 -11.80 -35.17 -10.59
N LEU A 104 -12.95 -35.75 -10.19
CA LEU A 104 -13.45 -35.60 -8.83
C LEU A 104 -13.17 -36.83 -7.98
N ALA A 105 -12.55 -36.61 -6.83
CA ALA A 105 -12.25 -37.67 -5.87
C ALA A 105 -12.81 -37.37 -4.47
N GLN A 106 -12.52 -38.23 -3.50
CA GLN A 106 -13.07 -38.15 -2.15
C GLN A 106 -12.15 -38.90 -1.16
N PRO A 107 -12.12 -38.51 0.13
CA PRO A 107 -12.88 -37.42 0.76
C PRO A 107 -12.22 -36.04 0.61
N THR A 108 -12.82 -34.97 1.14
CA THR A 108 -12.24 -33.61 1.15
C THR A 108 -11.19 -33.43 2.25
N ARG A 109 -9.91 -33.29 1.88
CA ARG A 109 -8.75 -33.13 2.78
C ARG A 109 -8.07 -31.76 2.60
N LEU A 110 -8.75 -30.73 3.11
CA LEU A 110 -8.25 -29.35 3.10
C LEU A 110 -6.90 -29.18 3.84
N ASP A 111 -6.67 -29.99 4.87
CA ASP A 111 -5.41 -30.04 5.62
C ASP A 111 -4.21 -30.34 4.71
N LYS A 112 -4.35 -31.32 3.80
CA LYS A 112 -3.28 -31.67 2.87
C LYS A 112 -3.01 -30.55 1.87
N ALA A 113 -4.05 -29.83 1.47
CA ALA A 113 -3.93 -28.71 0.56
C ALA A 113 -3.10 -27.58 1.19
N LEU A 114 -3.46 -27.19 2.43
CA LEU A 114 -2.76 -26.13 3.14
C LEU A 114 -1.31 -26.50 3.47
N VAL A 115 -1.03 -27.77 3.78
CA VAL A 115 0.35 -28.28 3.93
C VAL A 115 1.13 -28.16 2.63
N LEU A 116 0.59 -28.67 1.51
CA LEU A 116 1.25 -28.62 0.21
C LEU A 116 1.47 -27.18 -0.27
N SER A 117 0.49 -26.31 -0.06
CA SER A 117 0.61 -24.89 -0.38
C SER A 117 1.74 -24.22 0.42
N LYS A 118 1.79 -24.47 1.73
CA LYS A 118 2.80 -23.88 2.61
C LYS A 118 4.22 -24.41 2.34
N ASP A 119 4.36 -25.73 2.18
CA ASP A 119 5.65 -26.41 2.06
C ASP A 119 6.19 -26.45 0.63
N GLU A 120 5.32 -26.45 -0.38
CA GLU A 120 5.73 -26.53 -1.79
C GLU A 120 5.31 -25.31 -2.61
N MET A 121 4.01 -24.98 -2.72
CA MET A 121 3.56 -23.89 -3.61
C MET A 121 4.28 -22.56 -3.30
N PHE A 122 4.29 -22.17 -2.03
CA PHE A 122 4.88 -20.92 -1.54
C PHE A 122 6.30 -21.13 -0.98
N ALA A 123 7.05 -22.08 -1.52
CA ALA A 123 8.46 -22.27 -1.20
C ALA A 123 9.34 -21.35 -2.06
N GLU A 124 10.40 -20.76 -1.48
CA GLU A 124 11.33 -19.87 -2.22
C GLU A 124 12.02 -20.62 -3.36
N GLU A 125 12.39 -21.89 -3.13
CA GLU A 125 12.97 -22.78 -4.13
C GLU A 125 12.01 -23.13 -5.28
N ASN A 126 10.70 -22.93 -5.09
CA ASN A 126 9.68 -23.14 -6.11
C ASN A 126 9.23 -21.82 -6.76
N GLY A 127 9.98 -20.74 -6.53
CA GLY A 127 9.84 -19.47 -7.26
C GLY A 127 9.02 -18.40 -6.55
N LEU A 128 8.72 -18.53 -5.25
CA LEU A 128 8.14 -17.43 -4.48
C LEU A 128 9.10 -16.23 -4.46
N ARG A 129 8.62 -15.09 -4.92
CA ARG A 129 9.39 -13.85 -5.05
C ARG A 129 9.20 -12.97 -3.82
N SER A 130 10.31 -12.58 -3.20
CA SER A 130 10.37 -11.64 -2.07
C SER A 130 10.09 -10.18 -2.46
N ASP A 131 9.79 -9.91 -3.72
CA ASP A 131 9.46 -8.57 -4.22
C ASP A 131 8.14 -8.54 -4.98
N ALA A 132 7.30 -9.54 -4.73
CA ALA A 132 5.96 -9.67 -5.28
C ALA A 132 4.95 -9.90 -4.14
N GLN A 133 3.73 -9.41 -4.33
CA GLN A 133 2.63 -9.70 -3.40
C GLN A 133 2.36 -11.20 -3.37
N THR A 134 2.11 -11.77 -2.19
CA THR A 134 1.74 -13.19 -2.06
C THR A 134 0.23 -13.30 -1.83
N VAL A 135 -0.48 -13.99 -2.72
CA VAL A 135 -1.93 -14.16 -2.62
C VAL A 135 -2.32 -15.62 -2.78
N VAL A 136 -3.23 -16.08 -1.93
CA VAL A 136 -3.87 -17.40 -2.02
C VAL A 136 -5.35 -17.19 -2.33
N VAL A 137 -5.90 -17.88 -3.32
CA VAL A 137 -7.35 -17.96 -3.54
C VAL A 137 -7.79 -19.41 -3.43
N LEU A 138 -8.54 -19.72 -2.37
CA LEU A 138 -9.08 -21.05 -2.08
C LEU A 138 -10.53 -21.16 -2.58
N TYR A 139 -10.79 -22.03 -3.54
CA TYR A 139 -12.14 -22.38 -3.99
C TYR A 139 -12.58 -23.69 -3.35
N THR A 140 -13.68 -23.69 -2.59
CA THR A 140 -14.22 -24.90 -1.94
C THR A 140 -15.72 -24.82 -1.70
N ASP A 141 -16.40 -25.97 -1.65
CA ASP A 141 -17.80 -26.05 -1.19
C ASP A 141 -17.94 -26.07 0.35
N GLY A 142 -16.82 -25.95 1.05
CA GLY A 142 -16.69 -25.84 2.50
C GLY A 142 -16.70 -27.16 3.24
N ARG A 143 -16.89 -28.30 2.57
CA ARG A 143 -16.88 -29.60 3.26
C ARG A 143 -15.46 -29.99 3.67
N SER A 144 -15.31 -30.47 4.90
CA SER A 144 -14.10 -31.18 5.35
C SER A 144 -14.45 -32.55 5.89
N HIS A 145 -13.56 -33.52 5.66
CA HIS A 145 -13.71 -34.88 6.18
C HIS A 145 -13.45 -34.93 7.69
N PRO A 146 -14.02 -35.88 8.45
CA PRO A 146 -13.71 -36.05 9.88
C PRO A 146 -12.23 -36.34 10.18
N ASP A 147 -11.51 -36.95 9.24
CA ASP A 147 -10.06 -37.24 9.35
C ASP A 147 -9.18 -36.08 8.86
N THR A 148 -9.75 -34.89 8.66
CA THR A 148 -8.98 -33.68 8.39
C THR A 148 -8.20 -33.32 9.65
N GLU A 149 -6.86 -33.32 9.53
CA GLU A 149 -5.96 -32.96 10.62
C GLU A 149 -6.00 -31.46 10.90
N ASP A 150 -5.46 -31.03 12.04
CA ASP A 150 -5.35 -29.60 12.37
C ASP A 150 -4.32 -28.91 11.46
N PHE A 151 -4.78 -27.91 10.71
CA PHE A 151 -4.00 -27.11 9.76
C PHE A 151 -3.87 -25.64 10.20
N PHE A 152 -4.22 -25.33 11.45
CA PHE A 152 -4.17 -23.98 12.01
C PHE A 152 -2.78 -23.34 11.85
N LEU A 153 -1.73 -24.13 12.09
CA LEU A 153 -0.34 -23.69 11.96
C LEU A 153 0.08 -23.46 10.51
N ASP A 154 -0.52 -24.15 9.55
CA ASP A 154 -0.21 -23.99 8.13
C ASP A 154 -0.75 -22.65 7.60
N ILE A 155 -1.96 -22.26 8.00
CA ILE A 155 -2.54 -20.94 7.70
C ILE A 155 -1.68 -19.83 8.30
N ILE A 156 -1.28 -19.99 9.57
CA ILE A 156 -0.38 -19.02 10.21
C ILE A 156 0.95 -18.94 9.47
N ALA A 157 1.52 -20.06 9.02
CA ALA A 157 2.76 -20.06 8.27
C ALA A 157 2.63 -19.32 6.92
N LEU A 158 1.51 -19.48 6.21
CA LEU A 158 1.20 -18.70 5.01
C LEU A 158 1.08 -17.21 5.33
N LYS A 159 0.26 -16.83 6.32
CA LYS A 159 0.11 -15.42 6.75
C LYS A 159 1.44 -14.79 7.18
N ARG A 160 2.32 -15.55 7.83
CA ARG A 160 3.69 -15.10 8.20
C ARG A 160 4.59 -14.81 7.01
N LYS A 161 4.32 -15.40 5.85
CA LYS A 161 5.00 -15.08 4.58
C LYS A 161 4.40 -13.83 3.90
N GLY A 162 3.46 -13.14 4.55
CA GLY A 162 2.72 -12.02 3.95
C GLY A 162 1.63 -12.47 2.98
N ALA A 163 1.22 -13.75 3.03
CA ALA A 163 0.19 -14.25 2.14
C ALA A 163 -1.19 -13.74 2.55
N ARG A 164 -1.84 -13.01 1.63
CA ARG A 164 -3.26 -12.67 1.75
C ARG A 164 -4.10 -13.83 1.25
N ILE A 165 -4.89 -14.42 2.14
CA ILE A 165 -5.73 -15.59 1.83
C ILE A 165 -7.16 -15.13 1.58
N VAL A 166 -7.63 -15.34 0.36
CA VAL A 166 -9.01 -15.14 -0.08
C VAL A 166 -9.69 -16.50 -0.18
N VAL A 167 -10.89 -16.61 0.37
CA VAL A 167 -11.66 -17.86 0.32
C VAL A 167 -12.94 -17.63 -0.48
N VAL A 168 -13.24 -18.55 -1.40
CA VAL A 168 -14.46 -18.61 -2.18
C VAL A 168 -15.24 -19.83 -1.73
N GLY A 169 -16.19 -19.61 -0.82
CA GLY A 169 -17.08 -20.63 -0.28
C GLY A 169 -18.33 -20.78 -1.14
N ILE A 170 -18.47 -21.93 -1.81
CA ILE A 170 -19.47 -22.14 -2.85
C ILE A 170 -20.60 -23.04 -2.36
N GLY A 171 -21.84 -22.62 -2.59
CA GLY A 171 -23.01 -23.43 -2.32
C GLY A 171 -23.48 -23.39 -0.86
N PRO A 172 -24.58 -24.10 -0.56
CA PRO A 172 -25.22 -24.07 0.75
C PRO A 172 -24.39 -24.76 1.84
N ASP A 173 -23.47 -25.65 1.48
CA ASP A 173 -22.61 -26.31 2.46
C ASP A 173 -21.60 -25.35 3.07
N ALA A 174 -20.95 -24.50 2.28
CA ALA A 174 -20.03 -23.48 2.78
C ALA A 174 -20.66 -22.56 3.84
N GLN A 175 -21.97 -22.33 3.76
CA GLN A 175 -22.71 -21.49 4.71
C GLN A 175 -23.14 -22.23 5.99
N LYS A 176 -23.01 -23.56 6.07
CA LYS A 176 -23.35 -24.30 7.28
C LYS A 176 -22.41 -23.92 8.43
N PRO A 177 -22.91 -23.68 9.65
CA PRO A 177 -22.10 -23.14 10.75
C PRO A 177 -20.76 -23.85 10.98
N LYS A 178 -20.74 -25.19 10.93
CA LYS A 178 -19.53 -25.99 11.14
C LYS A 178 -18.44 -25.79 10.07
N TYR A 179 -18.84 -25.48 8.83
CA TYR A 179 -17.94 -25.30 7.69
C TYR A 179 -17.56 -23.83 7.56
N ARG A 180 -18.56 -22.95 7.69
CA ARG A 180 -18.38 -21.50 7.77
C ARG A 180 -17.34 -21.11 8.81
N GLN A 181 -17.38 -21.67 10.02
CA GLN A 181 -16.38 -21.35 11.05
C GLN A 181 -14.94 -21.63 10.59
N VAL A 182 -14.73 -22.69 9.83
CA VAL A 182 -13.43 -23.06 9.27
C VAL A 182 -13.01 -22.09 8.17
N LEU A 183 -13.94 -21.76 7.26
CA LEU A 183 -13.69 -20.81 6.17
C LEU A 183 -13.43 -19.39 6.70
N ASP A 184 -14.20 -18.95 7.71
CA ASP A 184 -14.03 -17.67 8.41
C ASP A 184 -12.63 -17.62 9.06
N TYR A 185 -12.16 -18.72 9.64
CA TYR A 185 -10.82 -18.81 10.22
C TYR A 185 -9.70 -18.66 9.17
N ILE A 186 -9.88 -19.25 7.98
CA ILE A 186 -8.91 -19.17 6.88
C ILE A 186 -8.90 -17.76 6.27
N GLY A 187 -10.06 -17.28 5.82
CA GLY A 187 -10.19 -16.09 4.99
C GLY A 187 -10.47 -14.78 5.73
N GLY A 188 -10.97 -14.81 6.97
CA GLY A 188 -11.32 -13.58 7.70
C GLY A 188 -12.36 -12.74 6.96
N LEU A 189 -12.08 -11.44 6.76
CA LEU A 189 -12.93 -10.54 5.96
C LEU A 189 -12.84 -10.82 4.44
N HIS A 190 -11.90 -11.65 4.00
CA HIS A 190 -11.71 -12.04 2.60
C HIS A 190 -12.42 -13.34 2.23
N LEU A 191 -13.51 -13.69 2.93
CA LEU A 191 -14.37 -14.81 2.57
C LEU A 191 -15.57 -14.34 1.71
N PHE A 192 -15.62 -14.83 0.48
CA PHE A 192 -16.71 -14.63 -0.47
C PHE A 192 -17.63 -15.85 -0.45
N PHE A 193 -18.87 -15.65 -0.04
CA PHE A 193 -19.91 -16.66 -0.19
C PHE A 193 -20.58 -16.52 -1.54
N VAL A 194 -20.60 -17.61 -2.28
CA VAL A 194 -21.29 -17.72 -3.57
C VAL A 194 -22.39 -18.77 -3.42
N ASP A 195 -23.65 -18.36 -3.57
CA ASP A 195 -24.79 -19.28 -3.32
C ASP A 195 -24.81 -20.50 -4.25
N ASP A 196 -24.29 -20.37 -5.47
CA ASP A 196 -24.29 -21.41 -6.49
C ASP A 196 -23.15 -21.17 -7.50
N TYR A 197 -22.61 -22.25 -8.07
CA TYR A 197 -21.52 -22.19 -9.06
C TYR A 197 -21.81 -21.24 -10.22
N LYS A 198 -23.08 -21.14 -10.67
CA LYS A 198 -23.46 -20.25 -11.77
C LYS A 198 -23.19 -18.75 -11.49
N ASN A 199 -23.02 -18.37 -10.22
CA ASN A 199 -22.76 -16.99 -9.81
C ASN A 199 -21.26 -16.71 -9.58
N LEU A 200 -20.38 -17.70 -9.81
CA LEU A 200 -18.94 -17.54 -9.59
C LEU A 200 -18.32 -16.41 -10.42
N ASP A 201 -18.86 -16.16 -11.61
CA ASP A 201 -18.34 -15.14 -12.53
C ASP A 201 -18.39 -13.73 -11.92
N GLU A 202 -19.46 -13.39 -11.20
CA GLU A 202 -19.59 -12.11 -10.51
C GLU A 202 -18.57 -11.99 -9.36
N ALA A 203 -18.38 -13.09 -8.61
CA ALA A 203 -17.40 -13.14 -7.52
C ALA A 203 -15.96 -12.99 -8.05
N THR A 204 -15.64 -13.58 -9.21
CA THR A 204 -14.31 -13.48 -9.84
C THR A 204 -13.87 -12.03 -10.03
N HIS A 205 -14.77 -11.17 -10.54
CA HIS A 205 -14.45 -9.74 -10.75
C HIS A 205 -14.14 -8.99 -9.46
N ASP A 206 -14.89 -9.28 -8.39
CA ASP A 206 -14.64 -8.66 -7.09
C ASP A 206 -13.39 -9.21 -6.42
N ILE A 207 -13.09 -10.50 -6.58
CA ILE A 207 -11.83 -11.11 -6.16
C ILE A 207 -10.67 -10.44 -6.89
N GLY A 208 -10.75 -10.24 -8.20
CA GLY A 208 -9.73 -9.56 -8.99
C GLY A 208 -9.41 -8.15 -8.48
N LYS A 209 -10.43 -7.38 -8.09
CA LYS A 209 -10.26 -6.07 -7.44
C LYS A 209 -9.66 -6.17 -6.05
N LEU A 210 -10.03 -7.19 -5.28
CA LEU A 210 -9.50 -7.36 -3.94
C LEU A 210 -8.02 -7.75 -3.99
N ILE A 211 -7.65 -8.73 -4.82
CA ILE A 211 -6.30 -9.29 -4.82
C ILE A 211 -5.26 -8.43 -5.55
N CYS A 212 -5.72 -7.56 -6.45
CA CYS A 212 -4.92 -6.51 -7.06
C CYS A 212 -5.73 -5.21 -7.05
N PRO A 213 -5.77 -4.55 -5.89
CA PRO A 213 -6.49 -3.29 -5.75
C PRO A 213 -5.82 -2.24 -6.66
N PRO A 214 -6.59 -1.28 -7.18
CA PRO A 214 -6.01 -0.11 -7.82
C PRO A 214 -5.02 0.54 -6.85
N ASP A 215 -3.79 0.80 -7.28
CA ASP A 215 -2.76 1.38 -6.43
C ASP A 215 -3.30 2.70 -5.80
N PRO A 216 -3.55 2.72 -4.47
CA PRO A 216 -4.07 3.93 -3.82
C PRO A 216 -3.05 5.07 -3.85
N CYS A 217 -1.78 4.73 -4.09
CA CYS A 217 -0.65 5.62 -4.28
C CYS A 217 -0.32 5.88 -5.77
N GLU A 218 -1.18 5.51 -6.74
CA GLU A 218 -0.87 5.65 -8.19
C GLU A 218 -0.50 7.09 -8.58
N LYS A 219 -1.07 8.06 -7.87
CA LYS A 219 -0.82 9.51 -8.06
C LYS A 219 0.21 10.08 -7.09
N SER A 220 0.70 9.28 -6.15
CA SER A 220 1.72 9.67 -5.18
C SER A 220 3.07 9.78 -5.86
N LYS A 221 3.90 10.73 -5.39
CA LYS A 221 5.32 10.77 -5.76
C LYS A 221 6.18 9.91 -4.83
N GLY A 222 5.55 9.26 -3.85
CA GLY A 222 6.17 8.60 -2.72
C GLY A 222 6.03 9.40 -1.44
N MET A 223 6.43 8.79 -0.33
CA MET A 223 6.35 9.38 1.01
C MET A 223 7.55 8.97 1.87
N ASP A 224 7.69 9.57 3.03
CA ASP A 224 8.58 9.09 4.09
C ASP A 224 7.74 8.34 5.13
N LEU A 225 7.78 7.01 5.04
CA LEU A 225 6.92 6.10 5.78
C LEU A 225 7.65 5.44 6.95
N ALA A 226 7.25 5.79 8.17
CA ALA A 226 7.76 5.20 9.40
C ALA A 226 6.85 4.08 9.91
N PHE A 227 7.40 2.87 10.09
CA PHE A 227 6.77 1.82 10.89
C PHE A 227 7.26 1.90 12.33
N VAL A 228 6.34 2.08 13.29
CA VAL A 228 6.63 2.06 14.72
C VAL A 228 5.98 0.82 15.33
N ILE A 229 6.79 -0.21 15.55
CA ILE A 229 6.36 -1.58 15.81
C ILE A 229 6.58 -1.95 17.27
N ASP A 230 5.50 -2.34 17.96
CA ASP A 230 5.58 -2.92 19.29
C ASP A 230 6.35 -4.25 19.23
N LYS A 231 7.28 -4.44 20.17
CA LYS A 231 8.12 -5.63 20.28
C LYS A 231 8.26 -6.05 21.73
N THR A 232 7.12 -6.12 22.40
CA THR A 232 7.01 -6.51 23.81
C THR A 232 6.69 -7.99 23.99
N LYS A 233 6.95 -8.51 25.20
CA LYS A 233 6.65 -9.91 25.54
C LYS A 233 5.15 -10.22 25.61
N SER A 234 4.27 -9.22 25.72
CA SER A 234 2.81 -9.43 25.67
C SER A 234 2.36 -9.97 24.32
N LEU A 235 3.02 -9.54 23.24
CA LEU A 235 2.80 -10.07 21.89
C LEU A 235 3.07 -11.57 21.85
N GLY A 236 4.22 -12.00 22.36
CA GLY A 236 4.76 -13.32 22.07
C GLY A 236 5.31 -13.44 20.64
N VAL A 237 6.22 -14.40 20.43
CA VAL A 237 6.89 -14.59 19.14
C VAL A 237 5.90 -14.93 18.00
N PRO A 238 4.88 -15.78 18.21
CA PRO A 238 3.92 -16.10 17.16
C PRO A 238 3.22 -14.87 16.56
N ASN A 239 2.78 -13.95 17.41
CA ASN A 239 2.08 -12.73 17.01
C ASN A 239 3.02 -11.70 16.38
N LEU A 240 4.27 -11.60 16.87
CA LEU A 240 5.28 -10.77 16.21
C LEU A 240 5.50 -11.23 14.75
N LEU A 241 5.48 -12.53 14.47
CA LEU A 241 5.64 -13.03 13.10
C LEU A 241 4.44 -12.67 12.21
N LEU A 242 3.21 -12.68 12.74
CA LEU A 242 2.02 -12.20 12.01
C LEU A 242 2.09 -10.69 11.73
N LEU A 243 2.50 -9.90 12.73
CA LEU A 243 2.72 -8.46 12.58
C LEU A 243 3.80 -8.16 11.53
N LYS A 244 4.91 -8.92 11.53
CA LYS A 244 5.94 -8.82 10.48
C LYS A 244 5.36 -9.12 9.09
N GLY A 245 4.56 -10.17 8.96
CA GLY A 245 3.87 -10.51 7.71
C GLY A 245 2.97 -9.38 7.20
N PHE A 246 2.21 -8.74 8.10
CA PHE A 246 1.38 -7.59 7.74
C PHE A 246 2.18 -6.36 7.29
N VAL A 247 3.32 -6.08 7.93
CA VAL A 247 4.22 -4.98 7.50
C VAL A 247 4.84 -5.29 6.13
N ILE A 248 5.19 -6.56 5.89
CA ILE A 248 5.66 -7.03 4.58
C ILE A 248 4.58 -6.83 3.51
N GLU A 249 3.33 -7.21 3.80
CA GLU A 249 2.18 -7.03 2.92
C GLU A 249 2.04 -5.57 2.48
N LEU A 250 2.14 -4.62 3.43
CA LEU A 250 2.12 -3.17 3.14
C LEU A 250 3.33 -2.73 2.31
N ILE A 251 4.54 -3.22 2.63
CA ILE A 251 5.77 -2.87 1.91
C ILE A 251 5.70 -3.32 0.45
N ASP A 252 5.23 -4.53 0.19
CA ASP A 252 5.16 -5.12 -1.16
C ASP A 252 4.10 -4.43 -2.03
N ALA A 253 3.12 -3.78 -1.42
CA ALA A 253 2.08 -3.00 -2.10
C ALA A 253 2.50 -1.55 -2.42
N LEU A 254 3.56 -1.02 -1.80
CA LEU A 254 4.00 0.36 -1.97
C LEU A 254 5.09 0.49 -3.03
N HIS A 255 5.27 1.69 -3.59
CA HIS A 255 6.38 1.96 -4.50
C HIS A 255 7.62 2.46 -3.77
N ILE A 256 8.52 1.55 -3.36
CA ILE A 256 9.74 1.90 -2.63
C ILE A 256 10.89 2.13 -3.60
N GLY A 257 11.57 3.26 -3.46
CA GLY A 257 12.68 3.61 -4.36
C GLY A 257 13.32 4.96 -4.05
N PRO A 258 14.47 5.28 -4.70
CA PRO A 258 15.28 6.45 -4.37
C PRO A 258 14.53 7.78 -4.54
N ASN A 259 13.63 7.84 -5.53
CA ASN A 259 12.81 9.02 -5.82
C ASN A 259 11.33 8.79 -5.49
N ASN A 260 11.02 7.74 -4.73
CA ASN A 260 9.66 7.36 -4.37
C ASN A 260 9.55 7.18 -2.85
N THR A 261 8.88 6.15 -2.33
CA THR A 261 8.72 5.95 -0.89
C THR A 261 10.04 5.54 -0.23
N HIS A 262 10.38 6.19 0.89
CA HIS A 262 11.49 5.82 1.77
C HIS A 262 10.92 5.27 3.07
N VAL A 263 11.54 4.21 3.61
CA VAL A 263 11.02 3.49 4.78
C VAL A 263 11.94 3.66 5.98
N GLY A 264 11.37 4.06 7.11
CA GLY A 264 12.02 4.11 8.42
C GLY A 264 11.36 3.09 9.36
N VAL A 265 12.14 2.47 10.25
CA VAL A 265 11.59 1.45 11.16
C VAL A 265 12.10 1.66 12.57
N ILE A 266 11.17 1.82 13.51
CA ILE A 266 11.43 1.80 14.95
C ILE A 266 10.71 0.60 15.53
N THR A 267 11.42 -0.19 16.32
CA THR A 267 10.79 -1.16 17.22
C THR A 267 10.82 -0.63 18.65
N PHE A 268 9.83 -0.95 19.47
CA PHE A 268 9.79 -0.45 20.84
C PHE A 268 9.33 -1.47 21.87
N ASN A 269 9.82 -1.26 23.07
CA ASN A 269 9.42 -1.88 24.33
C ASN A 269 9.73 -0.84 25.41
N ARG A 270 10.43 -1.20 26.50
CA ARG A 270 11.03 -0.25 27.45
C ARG A 270 11.81 0.88 26.78
N LYS A 271 12.58 0.60 25.72
CA LYS A 271 13.32 1.62 24.96
C LYS A 271 13.09 1.43 23.46
N PRO A 272 12.86 2.51 22.71
CA PRO A 272 12.78 2.41 21.27
C PRO A 272 14.16 2.10 20.69
N LYS A 273 14.17 1.32 19.61
CA LYS A 273 15.33 1.04 18.79
C LYS A 273 15.01 1.43 17.36
N VAL A 274 15.68 2.47 16.87
CA VAL A 274 15.70 2.83 15.45
C VAL A 274 16.51 1.74 14.73
N LEU A 275 15.84 0.97 13.89
CA LEU A 275 16.47 -0.09 13.11
C LEU A 275 17.02 0.44 11.79
N THR A 276 16.28 1.36 11.16
CA THR A 276 16.67 2.08 9.94
C THR A 276 15.96 3.42 9.87
N THR A 277 16.46 4.32 9.03
CA THR A 277 15.96 5.68 8.79
C THR A 277 15.68 5.86 7.29
N PHE A 278 14.98 6.93 6.91
CA PHE A 278 14.71 7.22 5.49
C PHE A 278 16.00 7.39 4.67
N ALA A 279 17.10 7.82 5.31
CA ALA A 279 18.41 7.94 4.68
C ALA A 279 19.13 6.62 4.31
N ASP A 280 18.58 5.44 4.65
CA ASP A 280 19.23 4.16 4.35
C ASP A 280 19.00 3.75 2.89
N GLU A 281 19.91 4.18 2.02
CA GLU A 281 19.82 3.93 0.57
C GLU A 281 19.77 2.45 0.19
N LYS A 282 20.21 1.54 1.09
CA LYS A 282 20.14 0.10 0.86
C LYS A 282 18.70 -0.40 0.81
N LEU A 283 17.76 0.34 1.40
CA LEU A 283 16.34 -0.01 1.44
C LEU A 283 15.52 0.67 0.33
N TYR A 284 16.15 1.30 -0.67
CA TYR A 284 15.47 1.92 -1.81
C TYR A 284 14.99 0.92 -2.87
N SER A 285 14.36 -0.17 -2.43
CA SER A 285 13.58 -1.08 -3.27
C SER A 285 12.63 -1.91 -2.40
N ASN A 286 11.49 -2.34 -2.96
CA ASN A 286 10.57 -3.26 -2.30
C ASN A 286 11.28 -4.50 -1.76
N LYS A 287 12.09 -5.16 -2.60
CA LYS A 287 12.87 -6.33 -2.21
C LYS A 287 13.72 -6.09 -0.96
N ALA A 288 14.50 -5.01 -0.95
CA ALA A 288 15.42 -4.76 0.16
C ALA A 288 14.66 -4.40 1.45
N ALA A 289 13.58 -3.64 1.35
CA ALA A 289 12.72 -3.32 2.48
C ALA A 289 12.00 -4.56 3.03
N HIS A 290 11.51 -5.43 2.14
CA HIS A 290 10.92 -6.74 2.48
C HIS A 290 11.94 -7.60 3.23
N ASP A 291 13.11 -7.85 2.63
CA ASP A 291 14.17 -8.68 3.20
C ASP A 291 14.61 -8.13 4.58
N PHE A 292 14.63 -6.81 4.74
CA PHE A 292 14.96 -6.16 6.01
C PHE A 292 13.92 -6.44 7.11
N ILE A 293 12.63 -6.33 6.81
CA ILE A 293 11.56 -6.67 7.77
C ILE A 293 11.56 -8.18 8.05
N ALA A 294 11.69 -9.02 7.02
CA ALA A 294 11.78 -10.47 7.15
C ALA A 294 12.96 -10.87 8.07
N GLY A 295 14.11 -10.22 7.92
CA GLY A 295 15.31 -10.43 8.74
C GLY A 295 15.27 -9.83 10.16
N MET A 296 14.22 -9.08 10.51
CA MET A 296 14.10 -8.45 11.82
C MET A 296 14.11 -9.50 12.94
N SER A 297 14.99 -9.30 13.94
CA SER A 297 15.12 -10.17 15.11
C SER A 297 13.78 -10.45 15.80
N ILE A 298 13.58 -11.67 16.28
CA ILE A 298 12.38 -12.08 17.03
C ILE A 298 12.47 -11.87 18.55
N ALA A 299 13.59 -11.30 19.05
CA ALA A 299 13.78 -11.10 20.49
C ALA A 299 12.86 -10.02 21.06
N LEU A 300 12.02 -10.37 22.04
CA LEU A 300 11.04 -9.49 22.67
C LEU A 300 11.58 -8.84 23.94
N GLY A 301 11.16 -7.60 24.20
CA GLY A 301 11.49 -6.89 25.44
C GLY A 301 10.31 -6.69 26.37
N ASP A 302 10.56 -6.15 27.55
CA ASP A 302 9.51 -5.89 28.54
C ASP A 302 8.95 -4.47 28.44
N LEU A 303 7.68 -4.32 28.80
CA LEU A 303 6.93 -3.06 28.91
C LEU A 303 6.73 -2.30 27.60
N THR A 304 5.56 -1.73 27.42
CA THR A 304 5.16 -0.97 26.23
C THR A 304 5.33 0.54 26.51
N PHE A 305 6.20 1.25 25.79
CA PHE A 305 6.35 2.73 25.93
C PHE A 305 6.21 3.42 24.58
N ILE A 306 4.97 3.72 24.20
CA ILE A 306 4.61 4.36 22.93
C ILE A 306 5.15 5.79 22.89
N ASP A 307 5.06 6.53 24.00
CA ASP A 307 5.57 7.91 24.12
C ASP A 307 7.04 8.04 23.70
N ARG A 308 7.87 7.07 24.10
CA ARG A 308 9.30 7.06 23.78
C ARG A 308 9.53 6.74 22.31
N ALA A 309 8.74 5.83 21.75
CA ALA A 309 8.82 5.45 20.35
C ALA A 309 8.43 6.61 19.43
N LEU A 310 7.31 7.28 19.72
CA LEU A 310 6.86 8.48 19.00
C LEU A 310 7.87 9.62 19.10
N ASN A 311 8.44 9.85 20.30
CA ASN A 311 9.51 10.84 20.46
C ASN A 311 10.77 10.45 19.67
N ALA A 312 11.14 9.17 19.62
CA ALA A 312 12.26 8.71 18.79
C ALA A 312 11.98 8.93 17.30
N ALA A 313 10.77 8.67 16.82
CA ALA A 313 10.37 8.94 15.44
C ALA A 313 10.54 10.43 15.09
N ALA A 314 10.02 11.33 15.94
CA ALA A 314 10.15 12.78 15.74
C ALA A 314 11.62 13.26 15.72
N GLN A 315 12.49 12.65 16.54
CA GLN A 315 13.87 13.11 16.74
C GLN A 315 14.89 12.40 15.84
N LYS A 316 14.52 11.28 15.20
CA LYS A 316 15.47 10.42 14.45
C LYS A 316 15.02 10.04 13.05
N LEU A 317 13.72 9.94 12.78
CA LEU A 317 13.21 9.65 11.44
C LEU A 317 12.84 10.93 10.71
N PHE A 318 11.92 11.70 11.30
CA PHE A 318 11.38 12.93 10.73
C PHE A 318 12.32 14.12 10.94
N THR A 319 13.57 13.97 10.51
CA THR A 319 14.63 15.00 10.54
C THR A 319 15.44 14.92 9.25
N GLU A 320 16.09 16.02 8.86
CA GLU A 320 16.96 16.04 7.68
C GLU A 320 18.08 14.99 7.78
N GLU A 321 18.67 14.81 8.98
CA GLU A 321 19.66 13.75 9.24
C GLU A 321 19.07 12.34 9.11
N GLY A 322 17.79 12.16 9.47
CA GLY A 322 17.06 10.90 9.30
C GLY A 322 16.64 10.63 7.86
N GLY A 323 16.83 11.59 6.94
CA GLY A 323 16.45 11.49 5.54
C GLY A 323 15.04 12.01 5.21
N ASP A 324 14.37 12.70 6.13
CA ASP A 324 13.06 13.33 5.90
C ASP A 324 13.15 14.38 4.78
N ARG A 325 12.30 14.21 3.76
CA ARG A 325 12.27 15.03 2.56
C ARG A 325 11.10 16.01 2.68
N PRO A 326 11.34 17.33 2.78
CA PRO A 326 10.32 18.33 3.12
C PRO A 326 9.19 18.50 2.08
N ASN A 327 9.34 17.91 0.88
CA ASN A 327 8.33 17.96 -0.19
C ASN A 327 7.52 16.67 -0.32
N PHE A 328 7.86 15.64 0.46
CA PHE A 328 7.19 14.35 0.52
C PHE A 328 6.33 14.31 1.79
N PRO A 329 5.18 13.61 1.79
CA PRO A 329 4.45 13.41 3.02
C PRO A 329 5.20 12.58 4.04
N ASN A 330 4.99 12.94 5.29
CA ASN A 330 5.44 12.15 6.42
C ASN A 330 4.28 11.30 6.92
N VAL A 331 4.46 9.97 6.94
CA VAL A 331 3.45 9.02 7.42
C VAL A 331 4.06 8.13 8.50
N LEU A 332 3.32 7.89 9.58
CA LEU A 332 3.71 7.01 10.68
C LEU A 332 2.61 5.98 10.92
N ILE A 333 2.92 4.70 10.74
CA ILE A 333 2.06 3.58 11.10
C ILE A 333 2.53 3.02 12.45
N LEU A 334 1.71 3.21 13.49
CA LEU A 334 1.94 2.66 14.82
C LEU A 334 1.21 1.33 14.94
N LEU A 335 1.93 0.26 15.28
CA LEU A 335 1.38 -1.10 15.47
C LEU A 335 1.61 -1.52 16.92
N SER A 336 0.55 -1.74 17.71
CA SER A 336 0.66 -2.13 19.13
C SER A 336 -0.49 -3.00 19.62
N ASP A 337 -0.18 -3.85 20.62
CA ASP A 337 -1.09 -4.81 21.26
C ASP A 337 -1.43 -4.45 22.71
N GLY A 338 -0.98 -3.30 23.20
CA GLY A 338 -1.25 -2.94 24.59
C GLY A 338 -1.23 -1.44 24.86
N ARG A 339 -1.80 -1.09 26.01
CA ARG A 339 -1.67 0.25 26.59
C ARG A 339 -0.20 0.59 26.79
N THR A 340 0.16 1.83 26.47
CA THR A 340 1.41 2.40 26.94
C THR A 340 1.51 2.29 28.46
N ASN A 341 2.73 2.14 28.96
CA ASN A 341 3.00 2.00 30.37
C ASN A 341 2.58 3.27 31.13
N ILE A 342 2.09 3.12 32.36
CA ILE A 342 1.70 4.25 33.22
C ILE A 342 2.82 5.28 33.48
N LYS A 343 4.09 4.90 33.29
CA LYS A 343 5.25 5.80 33.41
C LYS A 343 5.57 6.55 32.12
N SER A 344 4.78 6.37 31.06
CA SER A 344 4.90 7.15 29.83
C SER A 344 4.59 8.62 30.10
N LYS A 345 5.23 9.50 29.33
CA LYS A 345 4.84 10.89 29.28
C LYS A 345 3.46 11.03 28.60
N PRO A 346 2.66 12.05 28.98
CA PRO A 346 1.40 12.34 28.29
C PRO A 346 1.64 12.63 26.80
N PHE A 347 0.81 12.07 25.91
CA PHE A 347 0.99 12.25 24.46
C PHE A 347 0.83 13.71 24.04
N SER A 348 0.07 14.51 24.79
CA SER A 348 0.03 15.98 24.65
C SER A 348 1.40 16.69 24.63
N THR A 349 2.46 16.03 25.13
CA THR A 349 3.85 16.56 25.09
C THR A 349 4.68 16.05 23.91
N ILE A 350 4.18 15.06 23.16
CA ILE A 350 4.89 14.40 22.04
C ILE A 350 4.18 14.66 20.71
N ILE A 351 2.85 14.56 20.65
CA ILE A 351 2.07 14.75 19.42
C ILE A 351 2.33 16.10 18.76
N PRO A 352 2.44 17.24 19.49
CA PRO A 352 2.79 18.52 18.87
C PRO A 352 4.13 18.50 18.11
N LEU A 353 5.10 17.67 18.52
CA LEU A 353 6.39 17.53 17.83
C LEU A 353 6.24 16.84 16.46
N LEU A 354 5.32 15.87 16.38
CA LEU A 354 5.00 15.16 15.14
C LEU A 354 4.09 16.01 14.24
N GLU A 355 3.16 16.76 14.82
CA GLU A 355 2.31 17.73 14.10
C GLU A 355 3.13 18.86 13.47
N GLU A 356 4.16 19.39 14.17
CA GLU A 356 5.09 20.39 13.62
C GLU A 356 5.79 19.87 12.36
N LYS A 357 6.11 18.57 12.35
CA LYS A 357 6.73 17.82 11.25
C LYS A 357 5.71 17.32 10.22
N LYS A 358 4.43 17.66 10.41
CA LYS A 358 3.31 17.31 9.53
C LYS A 358 3.20 15.80 9.32
N VAL A 359 3.48 15.04 10.36
CA VAL A 359 3.39 13.58 10.33
C VAL A 359 1.92 13.18 10.39
N HIS A 360 1.48 12.45 9.38
CA HIS A 360 0.18 11.78 9.35
C HIS A 360 0.28 10.45 10.08
N ILE A 361 -0.48 10.27 11.16
CA ILE A 361 -0.38 9.07 12.01
C ILE A 361 -1.58 8.17 11.76
N ALA A 362 -1.32 6.90 11.46
CA ALA A 362 -2.29 5.81 11.50
C ALA A 362 -1.92 4.86 12.64
N ALA A 363 -2.87 4.58 13.54
CA ALA A 363 -2.65 3.67 14.66
C ALA A 363 -3.43 2.37 14.48
N VAL A 364 -2.74 1.25 14.62
CA VAL A 364 -3.29 -0.11 14.54
C VAL A 364 -3.22 -0.74 15.92
N GLY A 365 -4.38 -0.88 16.55
CA GLY A 365 -4.58 -1.61 17.81
C GLY A 365 -4.94 -3.06 17.54
N ILE A 366 -4.30 -3.99 18.24
CA ILE A 366 -4.51 -5.44 18.04
C ILE A 366 -4.95 -6.08 19.36
N GLY A 367 -6.04 -6.84 19.32
CA GLY A 367 -6.59 -7.52 20.50
C GLY A 367 -7.86 -6.84 21.03
N ALA A 368 -8.14 -7.02 22.33
CA ALA A 368 -9.34 -6.47 22.96
C ALA A 368 -9.27 -4.93 23.04
N TYR A 369 -9.84 -4.26 22.04
CA TYR A 369 -9.81 -2.79 21.91
C TYR A 369 -10.35 -2.03 23.13
N GLU A 370 -11.23 -2.65 23.93
CA GLU A 370 -11.75 -2.10 25.18
C GLU A 370 -10.63 -1.77 26.19
N ASP A 371 -9.47 -2.42 26.08
CA ASP A 371 -8.28 -2.11 26.85
C ASP A 371 -7.49 -0.91 26.31
N PHE A 372 -7.92 -0.19 25.28
CA PHE A 372 -7.16 0.92 24.68
C PHE A 372 -7.90 2.25 24.67
N GLU A 373 -9.18 2.24 25.09
CA GLU A 373 -10.15 3.30 24.79
C GLU A 373 -9.59 4.71 25.03
N GLY A 374 -9.49 5.49 23.96
CA GLY A 374 -9.07 6.89 23.94
C GLY A 374 -7.57 7.13 23.74
N GLN A 375 -6.70 6.14 23.97
CA GLN A 375 -5.25 6.34 23.85
C GLN A 375 -4.78 6.44 22.39
N LEU A 376 -5.21 5.51 21.55
CA LEU A 376 -4.83 5.54 20.13
C LEU A 376 -5.51 6.72 19.43
N GLU A 377 -6.69 7.11 19.89
CA GLU A 377 -7.39 8.31 19.44
C GLU A 377 -6.67 9.60 19.87
N GLU A 378 -6.04 9.64 21.05
CA GLU A 378 -5.17 10.77 21.43
C GLU A 378 -3.96 10.90 20.48
N ILE A 379 -3.48 9.79 19.93
CA ILE A 379 -2.30 9.74 19.06
C ILE A 379 -2.66 10.01 17.59
N ALA A 380 -3.67 9.33 17.06
CA ALA A 380 -4.01 9.29 15.63
C ALA A 380 -5.37 9.91 15.30
N GLY A 381 -6.10 10.42 16.30
CA GLY A 381 -7.42 10.98 16.12
C GLY A 381 -8.41 9.92 15.61
N LYS A 382 -8.98 10.17 14.43
CA LYS A 382 -9.94 9.25 13.78
C LYS A 382 -9.26 8.10 13.02
N ASN A 383 -7.93 8.14 12.85
CA ASN A 383 -7.16 7.21 12.03
C ASN A 383 -6.71 6.00 12.87
N VAL A 384 -7.65 5.43 13.62
CA VAL A 384 -7.45 4.26 14.48
C VAL A 384 -8.14 3.06 13.84
N TYR A 385 -7.39 1.98 13.74
CA TYR A 385 -7.81 0.74 13.10
C TYR A 385 -7.60 -0.41 14.06
N ASN A 386 -8.63 -1.25 14.23
CA ASN A 386 -8.62 -2.27 15.26
C ASN A 386 -8.77 -3.65 14.63
N ALA A 387 -7.82 -4.53 14.93
CA ALA A 387 -7.92 -5.95 14.64
C ALA A 387 -8.30 -6.69 15.92
N SER A 388 -9.30 -7.58 15.84
CA SER A 388 -9.74 -8.40 16.99
C SER A 388 -8.63 -9.30 17.54
N ASN A 389 -7.72 -9.74 16.68
CA ASN A 389 -6.53 -10.52 17.01
C ASN A 389 -5.50 -10.37 15.87
N PHE A 390 -4.33 -11.00 16.02
CA PHE A 390 -3.25 -10.93 15.03
C PHE A 390 -3.56 -11.65 13.72
N ASP A 391 -4.44 -12.65 13.72
CA ASP A 391 -4.81 -13.39 12.52
C ASP A 391 -5.72 -12.55 11.59
N ASN A 392 -6.35 -11.50 12.13
CA ASN A 392 -7.20 -10.55 11.43
C ASN A 392 -6.45 -9.29 10.95
N LEU A 393 -5.11 -9.26 10.99
CA LEU A 393 -4.36 -8.08 10.52
C LEU A 393 -4.56 -7.79 9.03
N SER A 394 -4.56 -8.82 8.19
CA SER A 394 -4.76 -8.67 6.74
C SER A 394 -6.12 -8.07 6.39
N ASP A 395 -7.12 -8.19 7.26
CA ASP A 395 -8.43 -7.56 7.10
C ASP A 395 -8.35 -6.01 7.10
N LEU A 396 -7.28 -5.45 7.68
CA LEU A 396 -7.03 -4.02 7.74
C LEU A 396 -6.20 -3.51 6.55
N PHE A 397 -5.66 -4.40 5.73
CA PHE A 397 -4.69 -4.07 4.69
C PHE A 397 -5.16 -2.92 3.77
N GLU A 398 -6.32 -3.06 3.13
CA GLU A 398 -6.85 -2.05 2.20
C GLU A 398 -7.09 -0.70 2.88
N ASN A 399 -7.60 -0.73 4.12
CA ASN A 399 -7.88 0.48 4.88
C ASN A 399 -6.59 1.22 5.26
N ILE A 400 -5.59 0.50 5.76
CA ILE A 400 -4.29 1.07 6.13
C ILE A 400 -3.51 1.54 4.91
N LEU A 401 -3.51 0.76 3.83
CA LEU A 401 -2.87 1.15 2.58
C LEU A 401 -3.52 2.43 2.02
N ALA A 402 -4.84 2.49 1.98
CA ALA A 402 -5.56 3.68 1.53
C ALA A 402 -5.31 4.90 2.44
N GLU A 403 -5.22 4.73 3.76
CA GLU A 403 -4.91 5.80 4.71
C GLU A 403 -3.49 6.32 4.55
N THR A 404 -2.54 5.40 4.33
CA THR A 404 -1.12 5.70 4.09
C THR A 404 -0.95 6.58 2.85
N CYS A 405 -1.75 6.33 1.80
CA CYS A 405 -1.75 7.11 0.56
C CYS A 405 -2.71 8.33 0.57
N SER A 406 -3.37 8.66 1.69
CA SER A 406 -4.38 9.75 1.76
C SER A 406 -3.95 10.93 2.62
N VAL A 407 -2.84 11.59 2.24
CA VAL A 407 -2.31 12.75 2.97
C VAL A 407 -2.90 14.07 2.45
N ASP A 408 -3.44 14.88 3.36
CA ASP A 408 -3.92 16.23 3.07
C ASP A 408 -2.76 17.14 2.59
N GLY A 409 -3.01 17.92 1.54
CA GLY A 409 -2.05 18.90 1.03
C GLY A 409 -1.94 20.10 1.97
N HIS A 410 -0.71 20.48 2.30
CA HIS A 410 -0.41 21.62 3.16
C HIS A 410 0.41 22.68 2.43
N LEU A 411 0.16 23.94 2.79
CA LEU A 411 0.85 25.08 2.18
C LEU A 411 2.31 25.13 2.66
N SER A 412 3.20 25.44 1.73
CA SER A 412 4.61 25.72 2.01
C SER A 412 4.74 27.00 2.83
N ARG A 413 5.93 27.18 3.41
CA ARG A 413 6.30 28.48 3.99
C ARG A 413 6.27 29.52 2.88
N TRP A 414 5.83 30.72 3.23
CA TRP A 414 5.93 31.86 2.33
C TRP A 414 7.37 32.07 1.86
N SER A 415 7.53 32.45 0.60
CA SER A 415 8.78 33.02 0.10
C SER A 415 9.13 34.28 0.89
N PHE A 416 10.39 34.70 0.78
CA PHE A 416 10.72 36.08 1.14
C PHE A 416 9.91 37.05 0.27
N TRP A 417 9.66 38.24 0.81
CA TRP A 417 9.07 39.34 0.05
C TRP A 417 10.00 39.71 -1.11
N SER A 418 9.42 39.99 -2.28
CA SER A 418 10.14 40.56 -3.41
C SER A 418 10.76 41.91 -3.04
N GLU A 419 11.66 42.40 -3.88
CA GLU A 419 11.96 43.83 -3.87
C GLU A 419 10.70 44.65 -4.17
N CYS A 420 10.66 45.88 -3.65
CA CYS A 420 9.55 46.80 -3.93
C CYS A 420 9.63 47.22 -5.40
N ASP A 421 8.49 47.16 -6.10
CA ASP A 421 8.41 47.53 -7.52
C ASP A 421 8.62 49.04 -7.80
N ALA A 422 8.47 49.89 -6.77
CA ALA A 422 8.72 51.32 -6.82
C ALA A 422 9.80 51.73 -5.81
N ARG A 423 10.63 52.73 -6.15
CA ARG A 423 11.64 53.28 -5.23
C ARG A 423 11.08 54.33 -4.27
N CYS A 424 9.96 54.93 -4.62
CA CYS A 424 9.24 55.98 -3.89
C CYS A 424 7.84 56.10 -4.49
N GLY A 425 6.96 56.87 -3.85
CA GLY A 425 5.60 57.14 -4.33
C GLY A 425 4.60 56.03 -4.05
N GLY A 426 4.99 55.01 -3.27
CA GLY A 426 4.21 53.81 -3.03
C GLY A 426 4.44 52.74 -4.11
N GLY A 427 4.83 51.56 -3.67
CA GLY A 427 4.98 50.35 -4.48
C GLY A 427 4.39 49.13 -3.77
N VAL A 428 4.53 47.97 -4.40
CA VAL A 428 4.06 46.68 -3.91
C VAL A 428 5.22 45.69 -3.82
N GLN A 429 5.28 44.97 -2.70
CA GLN A 429 6.04 43.74 -2.57
C GLN A 429 5.09 42.56 -2.61
N THR A 430 5.54 41.47 -3.25
CA THR A 430 4.79 40.23 -3.36
C THR A 430 5.56 39.09 -2.72
N ARG A 431 4.86 38.15 -2.09
CA ARG A 431 5.40 36.86 -1.69
C ARG A 431 4.46 35.74 -2.13
N THR A 432 5.01 34.56 -2.39
CA THR A 432 4.25 33.40 -2.89
C THR A 432 4.50 32.16 -2.03
N ARG A 433 3.60 31.19 -2.12
CA ARG A 433 3.75 29.86 -1.55
C ARG A 433 3.02 28.83 -2.41
N THR A 434 3.29 27.56 -2.17
CA THR A 434 2.81 26.43 -2.99
C THR A 434 2.17 25.36 -2.11
N CYS A 435 1.28 24.54 -2.67
CA CYS A 435 0.68 23.40 -1.98
C CYS A 435 1.60 22.18 -2.07
N THR A 436 2.79 22.26 -1.47
CA THR A 436 3.85 21.26 -1.67
C THR A 436 4.53 20.83 -0.37
N ASN A 437 3.98 21.17 0.80
CA ASN A 437 4.63 20.88 2.07
C ASN A 437 3.64 20.29 3.10
N PRO A 438 3.26 19.01 3.00
CA PRO A 438 3.46 18.15 1.82
C PRO A 438 2.43 18.43 0.72
N SER A 439 2.68 17.89 -0.48
CA SER A 439 1.66 17.86 -1.53
C SER A 439 0.52 16.93 -1.12
N ARG A 440 -0.69 17.16 -1.66
CA ARG A 440 -1.82 16.23 -1.46
C ARG A 440 -1.47 14.86 -2.06
N GLU A 441 -1.81 13.79 -1.35
CA GLU A 441 -1.79 12.41 -1.86
C GLU A 441 -3.16 11.75 -1.86
N GLY A 442 -3.38 10.87 -2.84
CA GLY A 442 -4.60 10.09 -2.99
C GLY A 442 -5.89 10.89 -2.77
N ARG A 443 -6.65 10.51 -1.74
CA ARG A 443 -7.93 11.15 -1.37
C ARG A 443 -7.79 12.34 -0.42
N GLY A 444 -6.58 12.73 -0.05
CA GLY A 444 -6.31 13.86 0.83
C GLY A 444 -6.96 15.16 0.35
N LYS A 445 -7.17 16.11 1.23
CA LYS A 445 -7.76 17.41 0.91
C LYS A 445 -6.75 18.28 0.17
N THR A 446 -7.25 19.20 -0.66
CA THR A 446 -6.40 20.25 -1.25
C THR A 446 -6.12 21.35 -0.23
N CYS A 447 -4.99 22.04 -0.39
CA CYS A 447 -4.63 23.18 0.44
C CYS A 447 -5.71 24.27 0.39
N LYS A 448 -6.01 24.88 1.55
CA LYS A 448 -6.90 26.04 1.65
C LYS A 448 -6.11 27.29 2.05
N GLY A 449 -6.27 28.37 1.29
CA GLY A 449 -5.68 29.68 1.59
C GLY A 449 -5.04 30.34 0.36
N PRO A 450 -4.65 31.62 0.47
CA PRO A 450 -4.03 32.35 -0.64
C PRO A 450 -2.64 31.77 -0.96
N LEU A 451 -2.31 31.67 -2.25
CA LEU A 451 -0.98 31.26 -2.74
C LEU A 451 -0.04 32.46 -2.98
N GLU A 452 -0.60 33.67 -2.98
CA GLU A 452 0.10 34.92 -3.20
C GLU A 452 -0.41 35.96 -2.20
N GLU A 453 0.49 36.79 -1.71
CA GLU A 453 0.17 37.90 -0.81
C GLU A 453 0.98 39.13 -1.21
N THR A 454 0.34 40.30 -1.13
CA THR A 454 0.92 41.59 -1.50
C THR A 454 0.88 42.55 -0.31
N ARG A 455 1.90 43.40 -0.18
CA ARG A 455 1.90 44.51 0.77
C ARG A 455 2.46 45.78 0.15
N ALA A 456 2.01 46.93 0.66
CA ALA A 456 2.57 48.22 0.29
C ALA A 456 4.03 48.37 0.80
N CYS A 457 4.83 49.10 0.04
CA CYS A 457 6.22 49.43 0.34
C CYS A 457 6.57 50.81 -0.24
N ASN A 458 7.68 51.39 0.21
CA ASN A 458 8.22 52.65 -0.32
C ASN A 458 7.19 53.79 -0.46
N GLU A 459 6.31 53.94 0.54
CA GLU A 459 5.24 54.95 0.56
C GLU A 459 5.74 56.40 0.75
N GLN A 460 7.04 56.60 0.97
CA GLN A 460 7.61 57.93 0.98
C GLN A 460 7.34 58.64 -0.37
N PRO A 461 6.97 59.93 -0.37
CA PRO A 461 6.81 60.67 -1.60
C PRO A 461 8.12 60.67 -2.39
N CYS A 462 8.01 60.55 -3.71
CA CYS A 462 9.16 60.77 -4.58
C CYS A 462 9.57 62.24 -4.45
N SER A 463 10.76 62.50 -3.91
CA SER A 463 11.35 63.81 -4.03
C SER A 463 11.80 63.99 -5.49
N ASP A 464 11.46 65.11 -6.10
CA ASP A 464 12.01 65.53 -7.41
C ASP A 464 13.53 65.81 -7.35
N ALA A 465 14.20 65.46 -6.25
CA ALA A 465 15.60 65.74 -5.99
C ALA A 465 16.56 64.72 -6.67
N VAL A 466 16.20 64.16 -7.82
CA VAL A 466 17.18 63.57 -8.75
C VAL A 466 17.66 64.60 -9.77
N GLU A 467 17.02 65.77 -9.87
CA GLU A 467 17.57 66.88 -10.66
C GLU A 467 18.54 67.78 -9.88
N ASP A 468 18.51 67.82 -8.55
CA ASP A 468 19.37 68.73 -7.79
C ASP A 468 20.80 68.20 -7.57
N ASP A 469 21.00 66.89 -7.42
CA ASP A 469 22.36 66.32 -7.35
C ASP A 469 23.10 66.41 -8.69
N ILE A 470 22.39 66.26 -9.82
CA ILE A 470 22.99 66.44 -11.16
C ILE A 470 23.25 67.92 -11.43
N ARG A 471 22.35 68.83 -11.01
CA ARG A 471 22.55 70.28 -11.16
C ARG A 471 23.69 70.78 -10.26
N GLU A 472 23.85 70.28 -9.05
CA GLU A 472 24.96 70.63 -8.14
C GLU A 472 26.29 70.05 -8.61
N PHE A 473 26.31 68.80 -9.08
CA PHE A 473 27.49 68.19 -9.72
C PHE A 473 27.91 68.93 -11.01
N MET A 474 26.95 69.33 -11.85
CA MET A 474 27.19 70.14 -13.06
C MET A 474 27.58 71.59 -12.72
N ARG A 475 27.16 72.13 -11.57
CA ARG A 475 27.58 73.44 -11.05
C ARG A 475 29.03 73.43 -10.54
N LEU A 476 29.44 72.34 -9.91
CA LEU A 476 30.78 72.16 -9.34
C LEU A 476 31.84 71.81 -10.42
N HIS A 477 31.43 71.36 -11.61
CA HIS A 477 32.33 70.92 -12.68
C HIS A 477 32.02 71.49 -14.09
N PRO A 478 32.18 72.81 -14.33
CA PRO A 478 31.80 73.48 -15.58
C PRO A 478 32.69 73.19 -16.81
N LYS A 479 33.60 72.20 -16.76
CA LYS A 479 34.50 71.85 -17.87
C LYS A 479 34.57 70.35 -18.13
N ARG A 480 33.51 69.78 -18.70
CA ARG A 480 33.68 68.64 -19.62
C ARG A 480 32.98 68.96 -20.94
N ARG A 481 33.82 69.33 -21.92
CA ARG A 481 33.46 69.47 -23.33
C ARG A 481 32.68 68.24 -23.78
N VAL A 482 31.49 68.47 -24.33
CA VAL A 482 30.87 67.58 -25.29
C VAL A 482 31.80 67.51 -26.51
N LEU A 483 32.48 66.39 -26.72
CA LEU A 483 33.02 66.02 -28.02
C LEU A 483 31.92 65.27 -28.77
N GLY A 484 31.51 65.86 -29.88
CA GLY A 484 30.39 65.40 -30.69
C GLY A 484 30.66 64.11 -31.48
N LYS A 485 29.53 63.55 -31.91
CA LYS A 485 29.27 62.77 -33.14
C LYS A 485 30.50 62.35 -33.98
N GLN A 486 30.60 61.05 -34.31
CA GLN A 486 30.24 60.51 -35.64
C GLN A 486 30.64 59.01 -35.81
N ASN A 487 29.73 58.27 -36.46
CA ASN A 487 29.91 57.13 -37.37
C ASN A 487 30.61 55.83 -36.90
N LYS A 488 29.85 54.75 -36.72
CA LYS A 488 29.58 53.73 -37.75
C LYS A 488 28.43 52.83 -37.35
#